data_AF-A0A7X9KXE7-F1
#
_entry.id   AF-A0A7X9KXE7-F1
#
_cell.length_a   1.000
_cell.length_b   1.000
_cell.length_c   1.000
_cell.angle_alpha   90.00
_cell.angle_beta   90.00
_cell.angle_gamma   90.00
#
_symmetry.space_group_name_H-M   'P 1'
#
loop_
_entity.id
_entity.type
_entity.pdbx_description
1 polymer ?
#
loop_
_entity_poly.entity_id
_entity_poly.type
_entity_poly.pdbx_seq_one_letter_code
_entity_poly.pdbx_strand_id
1 'polypeptide(L)'
;MSILDDLKIIKEEALNKLEEISDLRALEDFKVYVFGKKGKISVLMKSLGSVSPEDRPVIGKEINDVRSLISEKLDIITQKLNNEKKLAALIS
;
A
#
# COMPACT_ATOMS: atom_id res chain seq x y z
N MET A 1 3.75 -21.15 4.10
CA MET A 1 2.84 -20.10 3.64
C MET A 1 3.21 -19.76 2.21
N SER A 2 2.25 -19.59 1.30
CA SER A 2 2.55 -19.22 -0.09
C SER A 2 2.64 -17.70 -0.26
N ILE A 3 3.24 -17.24 -1.36
CA ILE A 3 3.30 -15.81 -1.72
C ILE A 3 1.89 -15.18 -1.78
N LEU A 4 0.89 -15.95 -2.23
CA LEU A 4 -0.49 -15.47 -2.32
C LEU A 4 -1.15 -15.36 -0.93
N ASP A 5 -0.77 -16.21 0.02
CA ASP A 5 -1.26 -16.09 1.41
C ASP A 5 -0.65 -14.84 2.08
N ASP A 6 0.64 -14.61 1.89
CA ASP A 6 1.32 -13.41 2.39
C ASP A 6 0.72 -12.14 1.77
N LEU A 7 0.41 -12.18 0.47
CA LEU A 7 -0.24 -11.08 -0.24
C LEU A 7 -1.62 -10.75 0.35
N LYS A 8 -2.43 -11.75 0.71
CA LYS A 8 -3.74 -11.55 1.34
C LYS A 8 -3.60 -10.89 2.72
N ILE A 9 -2.68 -11.37 3.54
CA ILE A 9 -2.40 -10.75 4.86
C ILE A 9 -1.97 -9.30 4.68
N ILE A 10 -1.06 -9.04 3.76
CA ILE A 10 -0.54 -7.69 3.51
C ILE A 10 -1.63 -6.76 3.00
N LYS A 11 -2.53 -7.26 2.14
CA LYS A 11 -3.70 -6.52 1.70
C LYS A 11 -4.57 -6.13 2.90
N GLU A 12 -4.96 -7.07 3.74
CA GLU A 12 -5.83 -6.80 4.90
C GLU A 12 -5.18 -5.85 5.89
N GLU A 13 -3.91 -6.07 6.26
CA GLU A 13 -3.17 -5.18 7.14
C GLU A 13 -3.05 -3.76 6.56
N ALA A 14 -2.76 -3.64 5.26
CA ALA A 14 -2.66 -2.34 4.62
C ALA A 14 -4.00 -1.63 4.59
N LEU A 15 -5.10 -2.33 4.30
CA LEU A 15 -6.45 -1.75 4.33
C LEU A 15 -6.83 -1.27 5.73
N ASN A 16 -6.58 -2.06 6.77
CA ASN A 16 -6.84 -1.64 8.15
C ASN A 16 -6.00 -0.42 8.54
N LYS A 17 -4.71 -0.42 8.20
CA LYS A 17 -3.84 0.72 8.48
C LYS A 17 -4.23 1.99 7.73
N LEU A 18 -4.79 1.89 6.53
CA LEU A 18 -5.31 3.06 5.81
C LEU A 18 -6.45 3.73 6.57
N GLU A 19 -7.29 2.96 7.27
CA GLU A 19 -8.40 3.50 8.08
C GLU A 19 -7.91 4.25 9.31
N GLU A 20 -6.70 3.93 9.81
CA GLU A 20 -6.08 4.57 10.96
C GLU A 20 -5.33 5.88 10.62
N ILE A 21 -5.18 6.22 9.34
CA ILE A 21 -4.43 7.42 8.93
C ILE A 21 -5.26 8.69 9.24
N SER A 22 -4.81 9.43 10.25
CA SER A 22 -5.45 10.68 10.70
C SER A 22 -4.74 11.95 10.26
N ASP A 23 -3.49 11.85 9.80
CA ASP A 23 -2.68 13.01 9.45
C ASP A 23 -1.60 12.69 8.41
N LEU A 24 -0.93 13.75 7.93
CA LEU A 24 0.10 13.64 6.91
C LEU A 24 1.34 12.86 7.37
N ARG A 25 1.62 12.79 8.67
CA ARG A 25 2.74 11.99 9.18
C ARG A 25 2.40 10.51 9.13
N ALA A 26 1.22 10.14 9.62
CA ALA A 26 0.70 8.77 9.52
C ALA A 26 0.61 8.29 8.05
N LEU A 27 0.26 9.20 7.14
CA LEU A 27 0.25 8.95 5.70
C LEU A 27 1.64 8.57 5.15
N GLU A 28 2.69 9.33 5.51
CA GLU A 28 4.05 9.05 5.07
C GLU A 28 4.60 7.77 5.71
N ASP A 29 4.33 7.54 7.00
CA ASP A 29 4.71 6.30 7.68
C ASP A 29 4.09 5.07 7.00
N PHE A 30 2.81 5.18 6.60
CA PHE A 30 2.14 4.14 5.82
C PHE A 30 2.81 3.89 4.46
N LYS A 31 3.15 4.96 3.72
CA LYS A 31 3.84 4.83 2.41
C LYS A 31 5.15 4.07 2.54
N VAL A 32 5.93 4.37 3.57
CA VAL A 32 7.20 3.66 3.84
C VAL A 32 6.93 2.20 4.21
N TYR A 33 5.95 1.93 5.08
CA TYR A 33 5.59 0.59 5.54
C TYR A 33 5.15 -0.34 4.40
N VAL A 34 4.34 0.15 3.46
CA VAL A 34 3.82 -0.68 2.36
C VAL A 34 4.71 -0.64 1.12
N PHE A 35 5.08 0.57 0.66
CA PHE A 35 5.70 0.80 -0.65
C PHE A 35 7.19 1.14 -0.58
N GLY A 36 7.75 1.37 0.61
CA GLY A 36 9.17 1.65 0.78
C GLY A 36 10.09 0.55 0.23
N LYS A 37 11.40 0.80 0.17
CA LYS A 37 12.38 -0.18 -0.37
C LYS A 37 12.36 -1.53 0.36
N LYS A 38 12.02 -1.52 1.64
CA LYS A 38 11.79 -2.67 2.52
C LYS A 38 10.32 -2.84 2.91
N GLY A 39 9.43 -2.10 2.25
CA GLY A 39 7.99 -2.17 2.50
C GLY A 39 7.40 -3.48 2.03
N LYS A 40 6.26 -3.86 2.61
CA LYS A 40 5.68 -5.19 2.45
C LYS A 40 5.45 -5.60 0.99
N ILE A 41 4.85 -4.72 0.17
CA ILE A 41 4.63 -4.99 -1.26
C ILE A 41 5.94 -5.05 -2.04
N SER A 42 6.90 -4.18 -1.71
CA SER A 42 8.21 -4.15 -2.38
C SER A 42 9.03 -5.42 -2.10
N VAL A 43 8.91 -6.00 -0.91
CA VAL A 43 9.56 -7.28 -0.55
C VAL A 43 8.90 -8.43 -1.32
N LEU A 44 7.58 -8.46 -1.39
CA LEU A 44 6.82 -9.46 -2.15
C LEU A 44 7.15 -9.47 -3.64
N MET A 45 7.31 -8.28 -4.23
CA MET A 45 7.74 -8.18 -5.63
C MET A 45 9.14 -8.75 -5.85
N LYS A 46 10.05 -8.62 -4.87
CA LYS A 46 11.40 -9.20 -4.97
C LYS A 46 11.38 -10.72 -4.85
N SER A 47 10.46 -11.30 -4.08
CA SER A 47 10.35 -12.76 -3.96
C SER A 47 9.86 -13.45 -5.24
N LEU A 48 9.30 -12.71 -6.21
CA LEU A 48 8.98 -13.24 -7.55
C LEU A 48 10.21 -13.80 -8.28
N GLY A 49 11.42 -13.36 -7.93
CA GLY A 49 12.67 -13.92 -8.47
C GLY A 49 12.83 -15.42 -8.18
N SER A 50 12.22 -15.91 -7.10
CA SER A 50 12.25 -17.31 -6.68
C SER A 50 11.07 -18.14 -7.22
N VAL A 51 10.15 -17.52 -7.97
CA VAL A 51 8.98 -18.19 -8.58
C VAL A 51 9.35 -18.72 -9.97
N SER A 52 8.79 -19.88 -10.33
CA SER A 52 8.90 -20.48 -11.66
C SER A 52 8.45 -19.52 -12.77
N PRO A 53 9.08 -19.55 -13.97
CA PRO A 53 8.74 -18.64 -15.06
C PRO A 53 7.28 -18.68 -15.50
N GLU A 54 6.63 -19.84 -15.38
CA GLU A 54 5.22 -20.08 -15.74
C GLU A 54 4.23 -19.43 -14.75
N ASP A 55 4.53 -19.47 -13.46
CA ASP A 55 3.66 -18.91 -12.42
C ASP A 55 3.89 -17.40 -12.20
N ARG A 56 5.09 -16.92 -12.52
CA ARG A 56 5.51 -15.53 -12.27
C ARG A 56 4.55 -14.48 -12.83
N PRO A 57 4.01 -14.59 -14.07
CA PRO A 57 3.07 -13.60 -14.61
C PRO A 57 1.77 -13.52 -13.81
N VAL A 58 1.24 -14.67 -13.39
CA VAL A 58 -0.03 -14.75 -12.64
C VAL A 58 0.16 -14.13 -11.26
N ILE A 59 1.18 -14.57 -10.51
CA ILE A 59 1.45 -14.04 -9.17
C ILE A 59 1.83 -12.56 -9.23
N GLY A 60 2.64 -12.15 -10.22
CA GLY A 60 3.02 -10.75 -10.39
C GLY A 60 1.83 -9.83 -10.67
N LYS A 61 0.83 -10.31 -11.45
CA LYS A 61 -0.42 -9.59 -11.68
C LYS A 61 -1.20 -9.39 -10.37
N GLU A 62 -1.37 -10.46 -9.58
CA GLU A 62 -2.08 -10.36 -8.29
C GLU A 62 -1.43 -9.34 -7.34
N ILE A 63 -0.09 -9.33 -7.23
CA ILE A 63 0.61 -8.35 -6.38
C ILE A 63 0.41 -6.92 -6.93
N ASN A 64 0.45 -6.74 -8.25
CA ASN A 64 0.19 -5.43 -8.87
C ASN A 64 -1.25 -4.95 -8.67
N ASP A 65 -2.24 -5.84 -8.74
CA ASP A 65 -3.65 -5.51 -8.52
C ASP A 65 -3.86 -5.03 -7.07
N VAL A 66 -3.27 -5.72 -6.09
CA VAL A 66 -3.29 -5.28 -4.67
C VAL A 66 -2.53 -3.97 -4.48
N ARG A 67 -1.36 -3.81 -5.10
CA ARG A 67 -0.58 -2.56 -5.07
C ARG A 67 -1.42 -1.38 -5.56
N SER A 68 -2.14 -1.57 -6.66
CA SER A 68 -2.98 -0.55 -7.29
C SER A 68 -4.16 -0.18 -6.40
N LEU A 69 -4.86 -1.18 -5.85
CA LEU A 69 -5.96 -0.98 -4.91
C LEU A 69 -5.54 -0.15 -3.68
N ILE A 70 -4.39 -0.48 -3.07
CA ILE A 70 -3.88 0.26 -1.91
C ILE A 70 -3.49 1.70 -2.32
N SER A 71 -2.90 1.86 -3.50
CA SER A 71 -2.47 3.18 -4.01
C SER A 71 -3.67 4.09 -4.28
N GLU A 72 -4.76 3.56 -4.83
CA GLU A 72 -5.99 4.32 -5.07
C GLU A 72 -6.61 4.82 -3.76
N LYS A 73 -6.74 3.95 -2.74
CA LYS A 73 -7.25 4.35 -1.43
C LYS A 73 -6.35 5.38 -0.75
N LEU A 74 -5.04 5.21 -0.88
CA LEU A 74 -4.06 6.14 -0.34
C LEU A 74 -4.17 7.53 -0.99
N ASP A 75 -4.42 7.60 -2.30
CA ASP A 75 -4.61 8.88 -3.00
C ASP A 75 -5.86 9.61 -2.47
N ILE A 76 -6.98 8.90 -2.30
CA ILE A 76 -8.21 9.46 -1.73
C ILE A 76 -7.95 10.07 -0.33
N ILE A 77 -7.25 9.33 0.54
CA ILE A 77 -6.89 9.83 1.89
C ILE A 77 -5.94 11.03 1.79
N THR A 78 -4.96 10.98 0.88
CA THR A 78 -4.03 12.08 0.65
C THR A 78 -4.75 13.37 0.25
N GLN A 79 -5.69 13.28 -0.69
CA GLN A 79 -6.50 14.42 -1.12
C GLN A 79 -7.37 14.96 0.02
N LYS A 80 -8.02 14.08 0.79
CA LYS A 80 -8.81 14.46 1.96
C LYS A 80 -7.99 15.27 2.97
N LEU A 81 -6.84 14.74 3.39
CA LEU A 81 -5.98 15.38 4.40
C LEU A 81 -5.43 16.72 3.91
N ASN A 82 -5.04 16.82 2.64
CA ASN A 82 -4.57 18.07 2.06
C ASN A 82 -5.68 19.13 2.00
N ASN A 83 -6.91 18.74 1.68
CA ASN A 83 -8.06 19.64 1.67
C ASN A 83 -8.40 20.13 3.09
N GLU A 84 -8.40 19.25 4.08
CA GLU A 84 -8.61 19.59 5.49
C GLU A 84 -7.54 20.58 5.98
N LYS A 85 -6.26 20.32 5.68
CA LYS A 85 -5.15 21.23 6.01
C LYS A 85 -5.31 22.60 5.35
N LYS A 86 -5.71 22.64 4.08
CA LYS A 86 -5.93 23.90 3.35
C LYS A 86 -7.08 24.70 3.95
N LEU A 87 -8.20 24.04 4.29
CA LEU A 87 -9.34 24.69 4.91
C LEU A 87 -8.97 25.28 6.28
N ALA A 88 -8.22 24.53 7.10
CA ALA A 88 -7.74 25.02 8.39
C ALA A 88 -6.89 26.29 8.25
N ALA A 89 -6.02 26.36 7.23
CA ALA A 89 -5.15 27.51 6.97
C ALA A 89 -5.89 28.76 6.45
N LEU A 90 -7.11 28.62 5.94
CA LEU A 90 -7.93 29.76 5.49
C LEU A 90 -8.74 30.40 6.64
N ILE A 91 -8.88 29.69 7.74
CA ILE A 91 -9.69 30.09 8.91
C ILE A 91 -8.80 30.57 10.06
N SER A 92 -7.50 30.27 10.02
CA SER A 92 -6.46 30.78 10.93
C SER A 92 -5.93 32.14 10.51
#